data_AF-A0A7Y9TGM3-F1
#
_entry.id   AF-A0A7Y9TGM3-F1
#
_cell.length_a   1.000
_cell.length_b   1.000
_cell.length_c   1.000
_cell.angle_alpha   90.00
_cell.angle_beta   90.00
_cell.angle_gamma   90.00
#
_symmetry.space_group_name_H-M   'P 1'
#
loop_
_entity.id
_entity.type
_entity.pdbx_description
1 polymer ?
#
loop_
_entity_poly.entity_id
_entity_poly.type
_entity_poly.pdbx_seq_one_letter_code
_entity_poly.pdbx_strand_id
1 'polypeptide(L)'
;MDLSLLPAANLSQLSVIDVITALGALGTASFGLVDTTKAAGGGVSRVGMGDIKKALAPLFGGNPSPTDRSTPLTYASVLDNLRANWMNGTVLADQKAIAKTLIKLRLTAATSAQLAAATGVDPDELAVIATKINTGVALSPAEADTFGRFDLALTSLFDQAYQRADQRYRNAAKILAGAFSVAIAFVAGFLYSHPGNGGAFSKLCAYVQHPFAWEAILAGALATPIAPVAKDLTSAIAAGTNLVQKMSKP
;
A
#
# COMPACT_ATOMS: atom_id res chain seq x y z
N MET A 1 35.35 13.15 -17.47
CA MET A 1 35.50 11.75 -17.04
C MET A 1 35.24 10.91 -18.28
N ASP A 2 36.29 10.31 -18.82
CA ASP A 2 36.24 9.58 -20.08
C ASP A 2 35.53 8.23 -19.85
N LEU A 3 34.28 8.13 -20.31
CA LEU A 3 33.46 6.93 -20.19
C LEU A 3 33.97 5.76 -21.05
N SER A 4 34.96 6.01 -21.94
CA SER A 4 35.61 4.95 -22.74
C SER A 4 36.61 4.09 -21.95
N LEU A 5 36.94 4.50 -20.72
CA LEU A 5 37.83 3.75 -19.81
C LEU A 5 37.08 2.79 -18.87
N LEU A 6 35.75 2.69 -18.97
CA LEU A 6 35.03 1.62 -18.29
C LEU A 6 35.27 0.32 -19.08
N PRO A 7 35.94 -0.69 -18.52
CA PRO A 7 36.14 -1.96 -19.22
C PRO A 7 34.76 -2.50 -19.60
N ALA A 8 34.59 -2.85 -20.87
CA ALA A 8 33.41 -3.58 -21.32
C ALA A 8 33.31 -4.83 -20.44
N ALA A 9 32.33 -4.85 -19.52
CA ALA A 9 32.16 -5.96 -18.61
C ALA A 9 31.91 -7.22 -19.44
N ASN A 10 32.88 -8.13 -19.44
CA ASN A 10 32.76 -9.40 -20.13
C ASN A 10 31.63 -10.16 -19.44
N LEU A 11 30.53 -10.46 -20.13
CA LEU A 11 29.39 -11.19 -19.57
C LEU A 11 29.79 -12.57 -18.99
N SER A 12 30.92 -13.12 -19.44
CA SER A 12 31.55 -14.34 -18.91
C SER A 12 32.22 -14.19 -17.53
N GLN A 13 32.35 -12.96 -17.01
CA GLN A 13 32.94 -12.65 -15.70
C GLN A 13 31.92 -12.17 -14.67
N LEU A 14 30.66 -11.92 -15.06
CA LEU A 14 29.60 -11.55 -14.12
C LEU A 14 29.18 -12.78 -13.32
N SER A 15 29.39 -12.72 -12.01
CA SER A 15 28.88 -13.77 -11.14
C SER A 15 27.35 -13.69 -11.10
N VAL A 16 26.70 -14.83 -10.86
CA VAL A 16 25.25 -14.87 -10.63
C VAL A 16 24.85 -13.95 -9.47
N ILE A 17 25.75 -13.76 -8.49
CA ILE A 17 25.56 -12.85 -7.36
C ILE A 17 25.50 -11.39 -7.83
N ASP A 18 26.37 -10.98 -8.75
CA ASP A 18 26.37 -9.61 -9.28
C ASP A 18 25.06 -9.30 -10.01
N VAL A 19 24.57 -10.27 -10.81
CA VAL A 19 23.29 -10.15 -11.52
C VAL A 19 22.13 -10.05 -10.55
N ILE A 20 22.04 -10.95 -9.56
CA ILE A 20 20.97 -10.92 -8.54
C ILE A 20 21.00 -9.62 -7.75
N THR A 21 22.19 -9.15 -7.37
CA THR A 21 22.36 -7.92 -6.59
C THR A 21 21.96 -6.69 -7.40
N ALA A 22 22.39 -6.60 -8.66
CA ALA A 22 22.02 -5.49 -9.54
C ALA A 22 20.50 -5.43 -9.80
N LEU A 23 19.88 -6.57 -10.10
CA LEU A 23 18.43 -6.66 -10.28
C LEU A 23 17.67 -6.35 -8.98
N GLY A 24 18.18 -6.81 -7.85
CA GLY A 24 17.61 -6.52 -6.54
C GLY A 24 17.68 -5.04 -6.16
N ALA A 25 18.80 -4.39 -6.43
CA ALA A 25 18.99 -2.96 -6.22
C ALA A 25 18.05 -2.13 -7.12
N LEU A 26 17.95 -2.50 -8.40
CA LEU A 26 17.01 -1.89 -9.34
C LEU A 26 15.56 -2.01 -8.84
N GLY A 27 15.12 -3.22 -8.45
CA GLY A 27 13.77 -3.43 -7.94
C GLY A 27 13.51 -2.65 -6.64
N THR A 28 14.49 -2.55 -5.74
CA THR A 28 14.39 -1.77 -4.50
C THR A 28 14.26 -0.27 -4.80
N ALA A 29 15.06 0.27 -5.71
CA ALA A 29 14.97 1.67 -6.14
C ALA A 29 13.60 1.97 -6.77
N SER A 30 13.07 1.06 -7.58
CA SER A 30 11.73 1.18 -8.15
C SER A 30 10.62 1.22 -7.09
N PHE A 31 10.72 0.44 -6.02
CA PHE A 31 9.79 0.56 -4.89
C PHE A 31 9.92 1.91 -4.16
N GLY A 32 11.11 2.49 -4.10
CA GLY A 32 11.31 3.88 -3.67
C GLY A 32 10.53 4.87 -4.53
N LEU A 33 10.57 4.72 -5.85
CA LEU A 33 9.78 5.55 -6.77
C LEU A 33 8.27 5.33 -6.65
N VAL A 34 7.83 4.11 -6.33
CA VAL A 34 6.42 3.86 -6.01
C VAL A 34 5.99 4.69 -4.82
N ASP A 35 6.81 4.76 -3.77
CA ASP A 35 6.49 5.55 -2.57
C ASP A 35 6.44 7.06 -2.87
N THR A 36 7.35 7.59 -3.70
CA THR A 36 7.33 9.02 -4.08
C THR A 36 6.07 9.41 -4.84
N THR A 37 5.36 8.47 -5.48
CA THR A 37 4.06 8.78 -6.11
C THR A 37 3.03 9.32 -5.12
N LYS A 38 3.18 9.06 -3.81
CA LYS A 38 2.31 9.63 -2.77
C LYS A 38 2.33 11.16 -2.76
N ALA A 39 3.44 11.79 -3.15
CA ALA A 39 3.53 13.24 -3.29
C ALA A 39 2.52 13.79 -4.33
N ALA A 40 2.17 12.99 -5.34
CA ALA A 40 1.13 13.31 -6.32
C ALA A 40 -0.28 12.98 -5.78
N GLY A 41 -0.68 13.68 -4.72
CA GLY A 41 -2.04 13.60 -4.16
C GLY A 41 -2.41 12.23 -3.56
N GLY A 42 -1.44 11.43 -3.12
CA GLY A 42 -1.63 10.11 -2.51
C GLY A 42 -1.29 8.93 -3.41
N GLY A 43 -0.96 9.15 -4.69
CA GLY A 43 -0.31 8.14 -5.56
C GLY A 43 -0.93 6.75 -5.53
N VAL A 44 -0.08 5.73 -5.43
CA VAL A 44 -0.47 4.31 -5.36
C VAL A 44 -1.41 4.00 -4.18
N SER A 45 -1.37 4.77 -3.09
CA SER A 45 -2.25 4.58 -1.93
C SER A 45 -3.72 4.86 -2.25
N ARG A 46 -4.03 5.54 -3.37
CA ARG A 46 -5.43 5.75 -3.80
C ARG A 46 -6.14 4.44 -4.19
N VAL A 47 -5.41 3.43 -4.66
CA VAL A 47 -6.00 2.21 -5.23
C VAL A 47 -6.79 1.41 -4.19
N GLY A 48 -6.28 1.29 -2.96
CA GLY A 48 -6.97 0.57 -1.87
C GLY A 48 -8.09 1.37 -1.22
N MET A 49 -8.04 2.71 -1.26
CA MET A 49 -8.99 3.59 -0.57
C MET A 49 -10.44 3.43 -1.06
N GLY A 50 -10.64 2.96 -2.28
CA GLY A 50 -11.98 2.69 -2.82
C GLY A 50 -12.77 1.65 -2.02
N ASP A 51 -12.12 0.61 -1.49
CA ASP A 51 -12.81 -0.44 -0.73
C ASP A 51 -13.20 0.05 0.67
N ILE A 52 -12.35 0.85 1.30
CA ILE A 52 -12.64 1.50 2.59
C ILE A 52 -13.87 2.43 2.42
N LYS A 53 -13.91 3.24 1.36
CA LYS A 53 -15.07 4.11 1.07
C LYS A 53 -16.36 3.33 0.87
N LYS A 54 -16.31 2.23 0.12
CA LYS A 54 -17.48 1.36 -0.15
C LYS A 54 -18.02 0.72 1.12
N ALA A 55 -17.15 0.34 2.04
CA ALA A 55 -17.55 -0.20 3.34
C ALA A 55 -18.10 0.90 4.26
N LEU A 56 -17.55 2.12 4.18
CA LEU A 56 -17.99 3.25 4.99
C LEU A 56 -19.34 3.82 4.56
N ALA A 57 -19.64 3.88 3.26
CA ALA A 57 -20.82 4.58 2.74
C ALA A 57 -22.17 4.07 3.31
N PRO A 58 -22.43 2.75 3.42
CA PRO A 58 -23.67 2.25 4.03
C PRO A 58 -23.87 2.72 5.48
N LEU A 59 -22.79 2.83 6.25
CA LEU A 59 -22.81 3.31 7.64
C LEU A 59 -23.20 4.80 7.75
N PHE A 60 -23.25 5.51 6.63
CA PHE A 60 -23.74 6.88 6.50
C PHE A 60 -24.90 7.02 5.49
N GLY A 61 -25.64 5.93 5.22
CA GLY A 61 -26.88 5.98 4.45
C GLY A 61 -26.71 5.84 2.94
N GLY A 62 -25.60 5.24 2.51
CA GLY A 62 -25.34 4.87 1.11
C GLY A 62 -24.89 6.03 0.22
N ASN A 63 -25.50 7.21 0.36
CA ASN A 63 -25.11 8.43 -0.34
C ASN A 63 -24.93 9.62 0.63
N PRO A 64 -23.88 9.57 1.48
CA PRO A 64 -23.72 10.54 2.54
C PRO A 64 -23.35 11.93 2.03
N SER A 65 -24.02 12.96 2.56
CA SER A 65 -23.56 14.33 2.38
C SER A 65 -22.25 14.54 3.16
N PRO A 66 -21.16 14.99 2.51
CA PRO A 66 -19.87 15.20 3.17
C PRO A 66 -19.93 16.22 4.32
N THR A 67 -20.91 17.12 4.27
CA THR A 67 -21.07 18.26 5.18
C THR A 67 -22.23 18.10 6.14
N ASP A 68 -22.85 16.92 6.21
CA ASP A 68 -23.95 16.68 7.16
C ASP A 68 -23.42 16.74 8.60
N ARG A 69 -23.82 17.80 9.31
CA ARG A 69 -23.47 18.07 10.72
C ARG A 69 -24.58 17.65 11.69
N SER A 70 -25.61 16.94 11.22
CA SER A 70 -26.67 16.41 12.09
C SER A 70 -26.15 15.31 13.05
N THR A 71 -24.96 14.79 12.80
CA THR A 71 -24.29 13.78 13.65
C THR A 71 -22.93 14.30 14.14
N PRO A 72 -22.40 13.79 15.27
CA PRO A 72 -21.16 14.28 15.87
C PRO A 72 -19.93 14.23 14.96
N LEU A 73 -19.91 13.29 14.01
CA LEU A 73 -18.83 13.13 13.03
C LEU A 73 -19.42 13.05 11.62
N THR A 74 -18.95 13.92 10.74
CA THR A 74 -19.38 13.92 9.33
C THR A 74 -18.68 12.82 8.55
N TYR A 75 -19.29 12.38 7.44
CA TYR A 75 -18.67 11.40 6.54
C TYR A 75 -17.29 11.87 6.05
N ALA A 76 -17.14 13.15 5.70
CA ALA A 76 -15.86 13.71 5.28
C ALA A 76 -14.80 13.61 6.39
N SER A 77 -15.13 14.01 7.63
CA SER A 77 -14.17 13.96 8.74
C SER A 77 -13.67 12.55 9.05
N VAL A 78 -14.56 11.55 8.99
CA VAL A 78 -14.19 10.16 9.21
C VAL A 78 -13.34 9.67 8.05
N LEU A 79 -13.76 9.91 6.82
CA LEU A 79 -13.02 9.49 5.64
C LEU A 79 -11.62 10.11 5.56
N ASP A 80 -11.48 11.39 5.91
CA ASP A 80 -10.18 12.08 5.94
C ASP A 80 -9.26 11.50 7.01
N ASN A 81 -9.80 11.18 8.19
CA ASN A 81 -9.03 10.50 9.25
C ASN A 81 -8.54 9.11 8.80
N LEU A 82 -9.43 8.30 8.21
CA LEU A 82 -9.06 6.98 7.68
C LEU A 82 -8.05 7.09 6.55
N ARG A 83 -8.20 8.09 5.68
CA ARG A 83 -7.26 8.35 4.59
C ARG A 83 -5.89 8.75 5.10
N ALA A 84 -5.81 9.61 6.13
CA ALA A 84 -4.54 10.01 6.73
C ALA A 84 -3.79 8.80 7.30
N ASN A 85 -4.48 7.96 8.09
CA ASN A 85 -3.90 6.73 8.64
C ASN A 85 -3.43 5.75 7.54
N TRP A 86 -4.24 5.59 6.49
CA TRP A 86 -3.91 4.75 5.35
C TRP A 86 -2.67 5.25 4.60
N MET A 87 -2.59 6.56 4.34
CA MET A 87 -1.45 7.16 3.63
C MET A 87 -0.16 7.11 4.44
N ASN A 88 -0.26 7.26 5.76
CA ASN A 88 0.88 7.19 6.68
C ASN A 88 1.32 5.75 6.98
N GLY A 89 0.60 4.74 6.47
CA GLY A 89 0.98 3.34 6.65
C GLY A 89 0.81 2.84 8.10
N THR A 90 -0.19 3.36 8.83
CA THR A 90 -0.57 2.86 10.16
C THR A 90 -0.77 1.33 10.13
N VAL A 91 -0.45 0.62 11.21
CA VAL A 91 -0.60 -0.84 11.26
C VAL A 91 -2.07 -1.24 11.02
N LEU A 92 -2.28 -2.31 10.24
CA LEU A 92 -3.60 -2.72 9.76
C LEU A 92 -4.62 -2.93 10.91
N ALA A 93 -4.19 -3.52 12.02
CA ALA A 93 -5.03 -3.72 13.20
C ALA A 93 -5.51 -2.39 13.79
N ASP A 94 -4.61 -1.42 13.92
CA ASP A 94 -4.91 -0.09 14.45
C ASP A 94 -5.85 0.69 13.52
N GLN A 95 -5.64 0.60 12.20
CA GLN A 95 -6.53 1.23 11.22
C GLN A 95 -7.98 0.75 11.37
N LYS A 96 -8.18 -0.57 11.53
CA LYS A 96 -9.50 -1.16 11.74
C LYS A 96 -10.10 -0.74 13.08
N ALA A 97 -9.29 -0.70 14.14
CA ALA A 97 -9.72 -0.25 15.46
C ALA A 97 -10.15 1.23 15.46
N ILE A 98 -9.39 2.09 14.78
CA ILE A 98 -9.73 3.51 14.58
C ILE A 98 -11.05 3.63 13.81
N ALA A 99 -11.20 2.92 12.69
CA ALA A 99 -12.43 2.94 11.89
C ALA A 99 -13.65 2.51 12.72
N LYS A 100 -13.55 1.41 13.46
CA LYS A 100 -14.63 0.95 14.34
C LYS A 100 -14.96 1.99 15.41
N THR A 101 -13.95 2.58 16.04
CA THR A 101 -14.15 3.60 17.08
C THR A 101 -14.85 4.83 16.54
N LEU A 102 -14.46 5.34 15.36
CA LEU A 102 -15.10 6.49 14.72
C LEU A 102 -16.59 6.22 14.41
N ILE A 103 -16.95 4.98 14.04
CA ILE A 103 -18.36 4.61 13.85
C ILE A 103 -19.10 4.48 15.17
N LYS A 104 -18.50 3.88 16.20
CA LYS A 104 -19.10 3.78 17.54
C LYS A 104 -19.31 5.16 18.17
N LEU A 105 -18.44 6.14 17.92
CA LEU A 105 -18.63 7.53 18.34
C LEU A 105 -19.84 8.20 17.68
N ARG A 106 -20.28 7.70 16.50
CA ARG A 106 -21.52 8.17 15.88
C ARG A 106 -22.77 7.53 16.45
N LEU A 107 -22.66 6.45 17.22
CA LEU A 107 -23.80 5.70 17.74
C LEU A 107 -24.63 6.55 18.71
N THR A 108 -25.73 7.06 18.19
CA THR A 108 -26.76 7.84 18.88
C THR A 108 -28.13 7.34 18.43
N ALA A 109 -29.19 7.64 19.18
CA ALA A 109 -30.55 7.29 18.80
C ALA A 109 -30.92 7.75 17.38
N ALA A 110 -30.44 8.94 16.96
CA ALA A 110 -30.67 9.49 15.62
C ALA A 110 -29.97 8.69 14.49
N THR A 111 -28.85 8.05 14.79
CA THR A 111 -28.06 7.27 13.82
C THR A 111 -28.33 5.77 13.87
N SER A 112 -28.98 5.27 14.92
CA SER A 112 -29.13 3.84 15.17
C SER A 112 -29.84 3.13 14.03
N ALA A 113 -30.90 3.70 13.45
CA ALA A 113 -31.60 3.08 12.32
C ALA A 113 -30.67 2.85 11.10
N GLN A 114 -29.83 3.83 10.79
CA GLN A 114 -28.86 3.75 9.68
C GLN A 114 -27.75 2.73 9.97
N LEU A 115 -27.20 2.76 11.18
CA LEU A 115 -26.16 1.82 11.58
C LEU A 115 -26.68 0.38 11.62
N ALA A 116 -27.88 0.20 12.16
CA ALA A 116 -28.59 -1.07 12.20
C ALA A 116 -28.83 -1.65 10.80
N ALA A 117 -29.28 -0.82 9.85
CA ALA A 117 -29.45 -1.23 8.46
C ALA A 117 -28.14 -1.73 7.82
N ALA A 118 -27.00 -1.12 8.16
CA ALA A 118 -25.70 -1.51 7.64
C ALA A 118 -25.10 -2.74 8.33
N THR A 119 -25.47 -3.02 9.58
CA THR A 119 -24.92 -4.15 10.37
C THR A 119 -25.89 -5.31 10.56
N GLY A 120 -27.16 -5.17 10.15
CA GLY A 120 -28.19 -6.19 10.28
C GLY A 120 -28.67 -6.44 11.71
N VAL A 121 -28.51 -5.48 12.62
CA VAL A 121 -29.07 -5.58 13.98
C VAL A 121 -30.43 -4.88 14.04
N ASP A 122 -31.20 -5.12 15.10
CA ASP A 122 -32.49 -4.48 15.29
C ASP A 122 -32.34 -2.95 15.50
N PRO A 123 -33.04 -2.10 14.73
CA PRO A 123 -32.86 -0.65 14.79
C PRO A 123 -33.40 -0.03 16.08
N ASP A 124 -34.49 -0.55 16.64
CA ASP A 124 -35.13 -0.02 17.84
C ASP A 124 -34.31 -0.39 19.07
N GLU A 125 -33.83 -1.64 19.14
CA GLU A 125 -32.94 -2.10 20.20
C GLU A 125 -31.60 -1.34 20.16
N LEU A 126 -31.03 -1.12 18.97
CA LEU A 126 -29.80 -0.33 18.83
C LEU A 126 -30.02 1.15 19.24
N ALA A 127 -31.21 1.71 19.07
CA ALA A 127 -31.55 3.05 19.56
C ALA A 127 -31.63 3.12 21.09
N VAL A 128 -32.22 2.11 21.72
CA VAL A 128 -32.25 1.97 23.19
C VAL A 128 -30.82 1.84 23.75
N ILE A 129 -30.01 0.96 23.16
CA ILE A 129 -28.60 0.77 23.53
C ILE A 129 -27.82 2.08 23.41
N ALA A 130 -27.96 2.78 22.28
CA ALA A 130 -27.29 4.06 22.06
C ALA A 130 -27.68 5.11 23.12
N THR A 131 -28.95 5.13 23.53
CA THR A 131 -29.44 6.04 24.57
C THR A 131 -28.84 5.70 25.94
N LYS A 132 -28.77 4.41 26.28
CA LYS A 132 -28.17 3.95 27.55
C LYS A 132 -26.67 4.23 27.62
N ILE A 133 -25.93 3.98 26.54
CA ILE A 133 -24.50 4.30 26.44
C ILE A 133 -24.27 5.79 26.65
N ASN A 134 -25.07 6.66 26.01
CA ASN A 134 -24.93 8.11 26.15
C ASN A 134 -25.31 8.64 27.53
N THR A 135 -26.23 7.97 28.25
CA THR A 135 -26.67 8.37 29.60
C THR A 135 -25.91 7.65 30.72
N GLY A 136 -24.98 6.76 30.40
CA GLY A 136 -24.22 5.97 31.38
C GLY A 136 -25.03 4.89 32.09
N VAL A 137 -26.19 4.52 31.54
CA VAL A 137 -27.04 3.45 32.08
C VAL A 137 -26.50 2.10 31.63
N ALA A 138 -26.41 1.15 32.57
CA ALA A 138 -25.95 -0.20 32.27
C ALA A 138 -26.89 -0.92 31.28
N LEU A 139 -26.29 -1.65 30.33
CA LEU A 139 -27.02 -2.52 29.41
C LEU A 139 -27.45 -3.80 30.14
N SER A 140 -28.65 -4.28 29.85
CA SER A 140 -29.09 -5.63 30.20
C SER A 140 -28.30 -6.69 29.42
N PRO A 141 -28.34 -7.97 29.83
CA PRO A 141 -27.66 -9.04 29.10
C PRO A 141 -28.08 -9.17 27.63
N ALA A 142 -29.37 -8.99 27.32
CA ALA A 142 -29.87 -9.03 25.94
C ALA A 142 -29.34 -7.85 25.11
N GLU A 143 -29.39 -6.64 25.66
CA GLU A 143 -28.86 -5.44 25.01
C GLU A 143 -27.34 -5.52 24.78
N ALA A 144 -26.61 -6.14 25.72
CA ALA A 144 -25.18 -6.40 25.57
C ALA A 144 -24.89 -7.41 24.43
N ASP A 145 -25.71 -8.44 24.24
CA ASP A 145 -25.60 -9.36 23.10
C ASP A 145 -25.82 -8.63 21.78
N THR A 146 -26.89 -7.82 21.67
CA THR A 146 -27.17 -7.03 20.46
C THR A 146 -26.06 -6.03 20.16
N PHE A 147 -25.52 -5.35 21.17
CA PHE A 147 -24.35 -4.49 20.99
C PHE A 147 -23.10 -5.27 20.56
N GLY A 148 -22.91 -6.48 21.08
CA GLY A 148 -21.85 -7.40 20.66
C GLY A 148 -21.96 -7.79 19.18
N ARG A 149 -23.18 -8.11 18.70
CA ARG A 149 -23.44 -8.41 17.27
C ARG A 149 -23.15 -7.21 16.38
N PHE A 150 -23.54 -6.01 16.81
CA PHE A 150 -23.21 -4.76 16.12
C PHE A 150 -21.69 -4.57 16.00
N ASP A 151 -20.94 -4.73 17.10
CA ASP A 151 -19.48 -4.59 17.10
C ASP A 151 -18.77 -5.64 16.24
N LEU A 152 -19.28 -6.88 16.25
CA LEU A 152 -18.78 -7.97 15.41
C LEU A 152 -19.06 -7.72 13.93
N ALA A 153 -20.24 -7.21 13.59
CA ALA A 153 -20.60 -6.84 12.22
C ALA A 153 -19.69 -5.72 11.68
N LEU A 154 -19.43 -4.68 12.48
CA LEU A 154 -18.46 -3.64 12.13
C LEU A 154 -17.05 -4.21 11.92
N THR A 155 -16.63 -5.11 12.82
CA THR A 155 -15.32 -5.77 12.72
C THR A 155 -15.21 -6.56 11.40
N SER A 156 -16.22 -7.36 11.06
CA SER A 156 -16.25 -8.13 9.81
C SER A 156 -16.22 -7.22 8.56
N LEU A 157 -17.02 -6.15 8.56
CA LEU A 157 -17.09 -5.19 7.46
C LEU A 157 -15.74 -4.50 7.24
N PHE A 158 -15.10 -4.01 8.30
CA PHE A 158 -13.79 -3.37 8.18
C PHE A 158 -12.67 -4.37 7.89
N ASP A 159 -12.74 -5.59 8.44
CA ASP A 159 -11.78 -6.64 8.10
C ASP A 159 -11.76 -6.92 6.61
N GLN A 160 -12.94 -7.17 6.01
CA GLN A 160 -13.04 -7.42 4.58
C GLN A 160 -12.55 -6.22 3.76
N ALA A 161 -12.95 -5.01 4.12
CA ALA A 161 -12.61 -3.80 3.39
C ALA A 161 -11.10 -3.54 3.40
N TYR A 162 -10.47 -3.59 4.57
CA TYR A 162 -9.05 -3.32 4.74
C TYR A 162 -8.17 -4.42 4.16
N GLN A 163 -8.58 -5.69 4.21
CA GLN A 163 -7.85 -6.77 3.54
C GLN A 163 -7.86 -6.62 2.01
N ARG A 164 -9.02 -6.31 1.42
CA ARG A 164 -9.12 -6.04 -0.03
C ARG A 164 -8.32 -4.80 -0.42
N ALA A 165 -8.40 -3.74 0.38
CA ALA A 165 -7.63 -2.51 0.17
C ALA A 165 -6.12 -2.77 0.18
N ASP A 166 -5.61 -3.51 1.17
CA ASP A 166 -4.19 -3.87 1.29
C ASP A 166 -3.72 -4.73 0.11
N GLN A 167 -4.51 -5.74 -0.27
CA GLN A 167 -4.20 -6.58 -1.42
C GLN A 167 -4.09 -5.75 -2.71
N ARG A 168 -5.07 -4.86 -2.97
CA ARG A 168 -5.05 -4.00 -4.15
C ARG A 168 -3.89 -3.02 -4.15
N TYR A 169 -3.58 -2.43 -3.00
CA TYR A 169 -2.41 -1.56 -2.83
C TYR A 169 -1.11 -2.31 -3.13
N ARG A 170 -0.90 -3.49 -2.54
CA ARG A 170 0.30 -4.30 -2.79
C ARG A 170 0.44 -4.72 -4.25
N ASN A 171 -0.67 -5.10 -4.89
CA ASN A 171 -0.67 -5.47 -6.29
C ASN A 171 -0.34 -4.27 -7.19
N ALA A 172 -0.96 -3.12 -6.95
CA ALA A 172 -0.68 -1.90 -7.69
C ALA A 172 0.77 -1.41 -7.48
N ALA A 173 1.28 -1.48 -6.25
CA ALA A 173 2.65 -1.16 -5.92
C ALA A 173 3.65 -2.05 -6.67
N LYS A 174 3.39 -3.37 -6.74
CA LYS A 174 4.23 -4.31 -7.50
C LYS A 174 4.20 -4.02 -9.00
N ILE A 175 3.02 -3.77 -9.58
CA ILE A 175 2.87 -3.44 -11.00
C ILE A 175 3.62 -2.15 -11.33
N LEU A 176 3.44 -1.12 -10.51
CA LEU A 176 4.09 0.18 -10.72
C LEU A 176 5.60 0.10 -10.50
N ALA A 177 6.08 -0.67 -9.52
CA ALA A 177 7.49 -0.96 -9.34
C ALA A 177 8.06 -1.69 -10.56
N GLY A 178 7.34 -2.64 -11.14
CA GLY A 178 7.73 -3.30 -12.39
C GLY A 178 7.88 -2.30 -13.54
N ALA A 179 6.90 -1.40 -13.71
CA ALA A 179 6.96 -0.36 -14.72
C ALA A 179 8.17 0.58 -14.52
N PHE A 180 8.43 1.01 -13.28
CA PHE A 180 9.62 1.82 -12.97
C PHE A 180 10.92 1.07 -13.22
N SER A 181 11.01 -0.21 -12.87
CA SER A 181 12.22 -1.02 -13.12
C SER A 181 12.52 -1.13 -14.60
N VAL A 182 11.49 -1.41 -15.43
CA VAL A 182 11.62 -1.44 -16.89
C VAL A 182 12.05 -0.08 -17.43
N ALA A 183 11.43 1.01 -16.97
CA ALA A 183 11.78 2.37 -17.42
C ALA A 183 13.23 2.73 -17.06
N ILE A 184 13.67 2.47 -15.83
CA ILE A 184 15.05 2.74 -15.39
C ILE A 184 16.03 1.89 -16.19
N ALA A 185 15.79 0.58 -16.33
CA ALA A 185 16.68 -0.31 -17.07
C ALA A 185 16.79 0.12 -18.55
N PHE A 186 15.66 0.46 -19.18
CA PHE A 186 15.62 0.94 -20.55
C PHE A 186 16.40 2.26 -20.71
N VAL A 187 16.22 3.23 -19.80
CA VAL A 187 16.98 4.49 -19.83
C VAL A 187 18.47 4.25 -19.60
N ALA A 188 18.83 3.37 -18.65
CA ALA A 188 20.23 3.02 -18.40
C ALA A 188 20.89 2.38 -19.63
N GLY A 189 20.20 1.42 -20.27
CA GLY A 189 20.68 0.80 -21.50
C GLY A 189 20.78 1.78 -22.67
N PHE A 190 19.83 2.71 -22.79
CA PHE A 190 19.90 3.79 -23.79
C PHE A 190 21.14 4.66 -23.60
N LEU A 191 21.39 5.10 -22.36
CA LEU A 191 22.54 5.95 -22.01
C LEU A 191 23.87 5.22 -22.22
N TYR A 192 23.91 3.91 -21.96
CA TYR A 192 25.10 3.08 -22.18
C TYR A 192 25.41 2.87 -23.67
N SER A 193 24.39 2.62 -24.50
CA SER A 193 24.57 2.20 -25.89
C SER A 193 24.92 3.35 -26.85
N HIS A 194 24.60 4.60 -26.49
CA HIS A 194 24.76 5.76 -27.38
C HIS A 194 25.48 6.97 -26.72
N PRO A 195 26.73 6.80 -26.24
CA PRO A 195 27.53 7.92 -25.74
C PRO A 195 27.91 8.85 -26.91
N GLY A 196 27.53 10.13 -26.87
CA GLY A 196 27.95 11.12 -27.89
C GLY A 196 26.94 12.22 -28.19
N ASN A 197 27.21 13.07 -29.19
CA ASN A 197 26.34 14.17 -29.60
C ASN A 197 25.54 13.80 -30.87
N GLY A 198 24.22 14.01 -30.83
CA GLY A 198 23.29 13.71 -31.92
C GLY A 198 21.84 13.90 -31.45
N GLY A 199 20.89 14.04 -32.38
CA GLY A 199 19.48 14.28 -32.04
C GLY A 199 18.89 13.18 -31.15
N ALA A 200 18.18 13.55 -30.09
CA ALA A 200 17.64 12.60 -29.11
C ALA A 200 16.69 11.57 -29.75
N PHE A 201 15.87 12.01 -30.72
CA PHE A 201 14.89 11.17 -31.39
C PHE A 201 15.54 10.09 -32.26
N SER A 202 16.56 10.43 -33.07
CA SER A 202 17.22 9.46 -33.95
C SER A 202 17.96 8.37 -33.15
N LYS A 203 18.59 8.75 -32.03
CA LYS A 203 19.22 7.78 -31.11
C LYS A 203 18.21 6.87 -30.44
N LEU A 204 17.04 7.40 -30.05
CA LEU A 204 16.00 6.58 -29.45
C LEU A 204 15.51 5.54 -30.46
N CYS A 205 15.25 5.94 -31.71
CA CYS A 205 14.87 5.03 -32.80
C CYS A 205 15.93 3.95 -33.06
N ALA A 206 17.21 4.32 -33.06
CA ALA A 206 18.30 3.35 -33.21
C ALA A 206 18.39 2.38 -32.02
N TYR A 207 18.18 2.87 -30.80
CA TYR A 207 18.23 2.04 -29.60
C TYR A 207 17.06 1.04 -29.52
N VAL A 208 15.82 1.43 -29.82
CA VAL A 208 14.69 0.49 -29.80
C VAL A 208 14.82 -0.65 -30.82
N GLN A 209 15.62 -0.46 -31.87
CA GLN A 209 15.94 -1.49 -32.85
C GLN A 209 17.14 -2.36 -32.44
N HIS A 210 17.87 -1.96 -31.39
CA HIS A 210 19.07 -2.65 -30.94
C HIS A 210 18.72 -3.80 -29.98
N PRO A 211 19.35 -5.00 -30.08
CA PRO A 211 19.05 -6.15 -29.21
C PRO A 211 19.12 -5.84 -27.70
N PHE A 212 20.06 -4.97 -27.32
CA PHE A 212 20.26 -4.53 -25.93
C PHE A 212 19.05 -3.80 -25.31
N ALA A 213 18.16 -3.23 -26.12
CA ALA A 213 16.92 -2.63 -25.62
C ALA A 213 15.96 -3.69 -25.08
N TRP A 214 15.91 -4.86 -25.72
CA TRP A 214 15.09 -5.98 -25.24
C TRP A 214 15.67 -6.60 -23.97
N GLU A 215 16.99 -6.75 -23.90
CA GLU A 215 17.69 -7.21 -22.70
C GLU A 215 17.45 -6.29 -21.49
N ALA A 216 17.45 -4.97 -21.71
CA ALA A 216 17.13 -3.99 -20.67
C ALA A 216 15.68 -4.12 -20.18
N ILE A 217 14.72 -4.32 -21.08
CA ILE A 217 13.32 -4.56 -20.72
C ILE A 217 13.19 -5.84 -19.88
N LEU A 218 13.84 -6.93 -20.31
CA LEU A 218 13.84 -8.20 -19.58
C LEU A 218 14.47 -8.04 -18.19
N ALA A 219 15.61 -7.37 -18.09
CA ALA A 219 16.25 -7.07 -16.81
C ALA A 219 15.32 -6.28 -15.88
N GLY A 220 14.67 -5.23 -16.38
CA GLY A 220 13.70 -4.47 -15.61
C GLY A 220 12.47 -5.27 -15.18
N ALA A 221 11.95 -6.15 -16.06
CA ALA A 221 10.82 -7.01 -15.75
C ALA A 221 11.15 -8.05 -14.67
N LEU A 222 12.39 -8.55 -14.64
CA LEU A 222 12.88 -9.51 -13.65
C LEU A 222 13.28 -8.85 -12.32
N ALA A 223 13.59 -7.55 -12.31
CA ALA A 223 14.06 -6.84 -11.11
C ALA A 223 13.05 -6.87 -9.96
N THR A 224 11.77 -6.58 -10.22
CA THR A 224 10.73 -6.54 -9.19
C THR A 224 10.47 -7.90 -8.51
N PRO A 225 10.35 -9.04 -9.23
CA PRO A 225 10.21 -10.34 -8.58
C PRO A 225 11.51 -10.84 -7.93
N ILE A 226 12.69 -10.41 -8.38
CA ILE A 226 13.99 -10.82 -7.79
C ILE A 226 14.33 -10.01 -6.54
N ALA A 227 13.83 -8.78 -6.39
CA ALA A 227 14.15 -7.92 -5.26
C ALA A 227 13.99 -8.56 -3.87
N PRO A 228 12.93 -9.33 -3.56
CA PRO A 228 12.83 -10.05 -2.30
C PRO A 228 13.96 -11.08 -2.11
N VAL A 229 14.29 -11.84 -3.15
CA VAL A 229 15.37 -12.86 -3.12
C VAL A 229 16.73 -12.21 -2.88
N ALA A 230 17.00 -11.09 -3.55
CA ALA A 230 18.24 -10.33 -3.37
C ALA A 230 18.36 -9.75 -1.95
N LYS A 231 17.24 -9.29 -1.38
CA LYS A 231 17.18 -8.82 0.01
C LYS A 231 17.47 -9.95 1.00
N ASP A 232 16.89 -11.12 0.80
CA ASP A 232 17.10 -12.29 1.66
C ASP A 232 18.56 -12.78 1.57
N LEU A 233 19.13 -12.82 0.38
CA LEU A 233 20.54 -13.14 0.16
C LEU A 233 21.46 -12.16 0.91
N THR A 234 21.22 -10.85 0.75
CA THR A 234 21.98 -9.80 1.44
C THR A 234 21.89 -9.94 2.96
N SER A 235 20.69 -10.24 3.48
CA SER A 235 20.46 -10.45 4.91
C SER A 235 21.20 -11.67 5.45
N ALA A 236 21.22 -12.77 4.70
CA ALA A 236 21.94 -13.99 5.04
C ALA A 236 23.46 -13.77 5.08
N ILE A 237 24.01 -13.07 4.07
CA ILE A 237 25.43 -12.70 4.05
C ILE A 237 25.79 -11.84 5.26
N ALA A 238 24.98 -10.81 5.57
CA ALA A 238 25.18 -9.95 6.73
C ALA A 238 25.15 -10.72 8.06
N ALA A 239 24.24 -11.70 8.20
CA ALA A 239 24.20 -12.58 9.36
C ALA A 239 25.47 -13.44 9.49
N GLY A 240 25.93 -14.02 8.38
CA GLY A 240 27.17 -14.79 8.31
C GLY A 240 28.40 -13.97 8.66
N THR A 241 28.54 -12.76 8.11
CA THR A 241 29.66 -11.86 8.43
C THR A 241 29.66 -11.45 9.91
N ASN A 242 28.48 -11.19 10.48
CA ASN A 242 28.36 -10.87 11.91
C ASN A 242 28.76 -12.07 12.80
N LEU A 243 28.44 -13.30 12.40
CA LEU A 243 28.86 -14.50 13.11
C LEU A 243 30.39 -14.64 13.10
N VAL A 244 31.02 -14.50 11.93
CA VAL A 244 32.49 -14.54 11.79
C VAL A 244 33.15 -13.44 12.63
N GLN A 245 32.63 -12.21 12.59
CA GLN A 245 33.13 -11.12 13.41
C GLN A 245 33.06 -11.43 14.90
N LYS A 246 31.95 -12.02 15.38
CA LYS A 246 31.80 -12.44 16.78
C LYS A 246 32.75 -13.56 17.17
N MET A 247 33.02 -14.49 16.26
CA MET A 247 34.01 -15.57 16.48
C MET A 247 35.46 -15.05 16.46
N SER A 248 35.73 -13.98 15.72
CA SER A 248 37.08 -13.38 15.61
C SER A 248 37.43 -12.40 16.72
N LYS A 249 36.45 -12.00 17.56
CA LYS A 249 36.70 -11.22 18.76
C LYS A 249 37.03 -12.19 19.91
N PRO A 250 38.25 -12.14 20.49
CA PRO A 250 38.62 -12.95 21.64
C PRO A 250 37.79 -12.60 22.88
#